data_AF-A0A4Q7RA90-F1
#
_entry.id   AF-A0A4Q7RA90-F1
#
_cell.length_a   1.000
_cell.length_b   1.000
_cell.length_c   1.000
_cell.angle_alpha   90.00
_cell.angle_beta   90.00
_cell.angle_gamma   90.00
#
_symmetry.space_group_name_H-M   'P 1'
#
loop_
_entity.id
_entity.type
_entity.pdbx_description
1 polymer ?
#
loop_
_entity_poly.entity_id
_entity_poly.type
_entity_poly.pdbx_seq_one_letter_code
_entity_poly.pdbx_strand_id
1 'polypeptide(L)'
;MNQNFPPNQPYPPQQPGYQQGPPPGYQQGSPQGYQQGPPQQQGYDQQGYGQQGGYQQGSSNVPHVAPQGSPYPVLVSTMNDLPGYIAENVFGEVFGLTVRSRNIGSNFTASFRSLGGGEVPEYTQMLAESRHVAVMRMCQMAQQMGANAILAMRFDCNEIAQTMSEVAAYGTAVVVRRIEPPRPTDTTPDEDDANDS
;
A
#
# COMPACT_ATOMS: atom_id res chain seq x y z
N MET A 1 28.40 26.37 -9.18
CA MET A 1 28.46 26.61 -7.71
C MET A 1 28.25 25.27 -7.02
N ASN A 2 29.36 24.59 -6.69
CA ASN A 2 29.35 23.37 -5.88
C ASN A 2 29.26 23.78 -4.41
N GLN A 3 28.19 23.40 -3.71
CA GLN A 3 28.16 23.52 -2.26
C GLN A 3 28.84 22.29 -1.65
N ASN A 4 29.92 22.56 -0.95
CA ASN A 4 30.77 21.63 -0.24
C ASN A 4 30.03 21.18 1.04
N PHE A 5 29.64 19.91 1.15
CA PHE A 5 29.15 19.35 2.41
C PHE A 5 30.34 18.99 3.31
N PRO A 6 30.36 19.41 4.59
CA PRO A 6 31.48 19.11 5.48
C PRO A 6 31.57 17.60 5.76
N PRO A 7 32.79 17.03 5.90
CA PRO A 7 32.96 15.62 6.16
C PRO A 7 32.52 15.27 7.60
N ASN A 8 31.64 14.28 7.69
CA ASN A 8 31.42 13.37 8.83
C ASN A 8 31.61 14.00 10.22
N GLN A 9 30.63 14.81 10.66
CA GLN A 9 30.49 15.08 12.09
C GLN A 9 29.78 13.90 12.76
N PRO A 10 30.32 13.35 13.87
CA PRO A 10 29.61 12.32 14.63
C PRO A 10 28.30 12.90 15.16
N TYR A 11 27.23 12.11 15.08
CA TYR A 11 25.94 12.48 15.67
C TYR A 11 26.13 12.83 17.16
N PRO A 12 25.45 13.88 17.68
CA PRO A 12 25.49 14.16 19.10
C PRO A 12 24.95 12.94 19.87
N PRO A 13 25.52 12.63 21.05
CA PRO A 13 24.99 11.55 21.87
C PRO A 13 23.53 11.83 22.18
N GLN A 14 22.66 10.85 21.90
CA GLN A 14 21.24 10.97 22.23
C GLN A 14 21.13 11.15 23.74
N GLN A 15 20.57 12.28 24.18
CA GLN A 15 20.31 12.47 25.60
C GLN A 15 19.20 11.48 26.01
N PRO A 16 19.34 10.79 27.16
CA PRO A 16 18.31 9.89 27.62
C PRO A 16 17.08 10.70 28.05
N GLY A 17 15.99 10.63 27.29
CA GLY A 17 14.66 10.92 27.85
C GLY A 17 13.71 11.89 27.15
N TYR A 18 13.86 12.25 25.87
CA TYR A 18 12.81 13.04 25.20
C TYR A 18 11.68 12.14 24.66
N GLN A 19 10.69 11.87 25.51
CA GLN A 19 9.36 11.45 25.05
C GLN A 19 8.64 12.68 24.49
N GLN A 20 8.28 12.67 23.20
CA GLN A 20 7.34 13.65 22.66
C GLN A 20 5.96 13.36 23.25
N GLY A 21 5.51 14.23 24.16
CA GLY A 21 4.12 14.23 24.61
C GLY A 21 3.18 14.61 23.45
N PRO A 22 1.89 14.25 23.55
CA PRO A 22 0.91 14.62 22.53
C PRO A 22 0.79 16.16 22.44
N PRO A 23 0.41 16.72 21.27
CA PRO A 23 0.29 18.17 21.04
C PRO A 23 -0.50 18.94 22.13
N PRO A 24 -0.37 20.27 22.27
CA PRO A 24 -1.14 21.03 23.26
C PRO A 24 -2.66 20.92 23.01
N GLY A 25 -3.41 20.30 23.94
CA GLY A 25 -4.89 20.22 23.86
C GLY A 25 -5.54 18.97 24.48
N TYR A 26 -4.78 17.90 24.73
CA TYR A 26 -5.31 16.68 25.34
C TYR A 26 -5.35 16.83 26.87
N GLN A 27 -6.52 17.15 27.43
CA GLN A 27 -6.72 17.14 28.88
C GLN A 27 -6.79 15.71 29.42
N GLN A 28 -5.99 15.47 30.45
CA GLN A 28 -5.74 14.19 31.11
C GLN A 28 -6.77 13.95 32.23
N GLY A 29 -7.62 12.93 32.08
CA GLY A 29 -8.40 12.37 33.20
C GLY A 29 -7.51 11.52 34.11
N SER A 30 -7.62 11.71 35.42
CA SER A 30 -6.75 11.15 36.48
C SER A 30 -7.11 9.67 36.86
N PRO A 31 -6.37 8.97 37.76
CA PRO A 31 -5.59 7.79 37.37
C PRO A 31 -5.91 6.52 38.19
N GLN A 32 -6.25 5.40 37.54
CA GLN A 32 -6.23 4.07 38.18
C GLN A 32 -5.73 3.00 37.22
N GLY A 33 -4.53 2.48 37.49
CA GLY A 33 -4.07 1.16 37.07
C GLY A 33 -3.63 1.00 35.61
N TYR A 34 -2.36 1.26 35.31
CA TYR A 34 -1.72 0.64 34.15
C TYR A 34 -1.47 -0.84 34.46
N GLN A 35 -2.45 -1.69 34.16
CA GLN A 35 -2.23 -3.11 33.96
C GLN A 35 -3.10 -3.58 32.80
N GLN A 36 -2.43 -4.31 31.90
CA GLN A 36 -2.92 -4.98 30.69
C GLN A 36 -2.88 -4.10 29.43
N GLY A 37 -2.00 -4.50 28.50
CA GLY A 37 -2.02 -4.07 27.10
C GLY A 37 -3.34 -4.42 26.42
N PRO A 38 -3.48 -4.20 25.10
CA PRO A 38 -4.72 -4.53 24.40
C PRO A 38 -5.15 -5.95 24.78
N PRO A 39 -6.45 -6.20 25.06
CA PRO A 39 -6.92 -7.51 25.44
C PRO A 39 -6.37 -8.52 24.43
N GLN A 40 -5.79 -9.62 24.92
CA GLN A 40 -5.40 -10.73 24.06
C GLN A 40 -6.68 -11.18 23.36
N GLN A 41 -6.85 -10.76 22.11
CA GLN A 41 -7.99 -11.16 21.31
C GLN A 41 -7.80 -12.64 21.00
N GLN A 42 -8.54 -13.45 21.74
CA GLN A 42 -8.74 -14.86 21.52
C GLN A 42 -9.20 -15.05 20.08
N GLY A 43 -8.40 -15.80 19.30
CA GLY A 43 -8.80 -16.34 18.01
C GLY A 43 -8.94 -15.32 16.90
N TYR A 44 -7.84 -14.96 16.24
CA TYR A 44 -7.94 -14.66 14.81
C TYR A 44 -8.28 -15.96 14.11
N ASP A 45 -9.58 -16.22 13.96
CA ASP A 45 -10.10 -17.37 13.25
C ASP A 45 -9.48 -17.42 11.85
N GLN A 46 -8.79 -18.54 11.61
CA GLN A 46 -8.11 -18.86 10.37
C GLN A 46 -9.08 -19.40 9.31
N GLN A 47 -10.39 -19.24 9.52
CA GLN A 47 -11.45 -19.83 8.71
C GLN A 47 -12.08 -18.76 7.82
N GLY A 48 -11.45 -18.50 6.67
CA GLY A 48 -12.03 -17.56 5.71
C GLY A 48 -11.12 -17.10 4.56
N TYR A 49 -10.15 -17.91 4.13
CA TYR A 49 -9.40 -17.60 2.91
C TYR A 49 -9.87 -18.51 1.78
N GLY A 50 -11.08 -18.25 1.33
CA GLY A 50 -11.71 -19.00 0.27
C GLY A 50 -13.07 -18.44 0.01
N GLN A 51 -13.14 -17.24 -0.57
CA GLN A 51 -14.13 -16.87 -1.58
C GLN A 51 -13.61 -15.66 -2.35
N GLN A 52 -13.54 -15.81 -3.66
CA GLN A 52 -13.42 -14.73 -4.64
C GLN A 52 -14.69 -13.87 -4.56
N GLY A 53 -14.84 -13.11 -3.49
CA GLY A 53 -15.95 -12.17 -3.31
C GLY A 53 -15.69 -10.95 -4.19
N GLY A 54 -16.49 -10.78 -5.25
CA GLY A 54 -16.44 -9.59 -6.09
C GLY A 54 -16.53 -8.33 -5.22
N TYR A 55 -15.56 -7.44 -5.35
CA TYR A 55 -15.55 -6.15 -4.64
C TYR A 55 -16.75 -5.33 -5.10
N GLN A 56 -17.72 -5.12 -4.22
CA GLN A 56 -18.81 -4.19 -4.49
C GLN A 56 -18.23 -2.77 -4.44
N GLN A 57 -18.08 -2.15 -5.60
CA GLN A 57 -17.71 -0.74 -5.70
C GLN A 57 -18.80 0.07 -4.99
N GLY A 58 -18.48 0.63 -3.82
CA GLY A 58 -19.34 1.65 -3.21
C GLY A 58 -19.56 2.79 -4.20
N SER A 59 -20.73 3.44 -4.15
CA SER A 59 -21.13 4.51 -5.08
C SER A 59 -20.30 5.81 -4.95
N SER A 60 -18.97 5.71 -5.06
CA SER A 60 -18.06 6.85 -5.12
C SER A 60 -18.02 7.38 -6.56
N ASN A 61 -18.25 8.69 -6.75
CA ASN A 61 -18.17 9.37 -8.05
C ASN A 61 -16.74 9.47 -8.63
N VAL A 62 -15.77 8.73 -8.08
CA VAL A 62 -14.38 8.76 -8.56
C VAL A 62 -14.22 7.85 -9.79
N PRO A 63 -13.55 8.30 -10.86
CA PRO A 63 -13.33 7.48 -12.03
C PRO A 63 -12.55 6.21 -11.68
N HIS A 64 -12.99 5.07 -12.21
CA HIS A 64 -12.23 3.83 -12.14
C HIS A 64 -11.03 3.90 -13.11
N VAL A 65 -9.82 3.73 -12.59
CA VAL A 65 -8.58 3.84 -13.37
C VAL A 65 -7.73 2.57 -13.38
N ALA A 66 -8.12 1.53 -12.63
CA ALA A 66 -7.41 0.26 -12.68
C ALA A 66 -7.58 -0.38 -14.08
N PRO A 67 -6.53 -0.98 -14.66
CA PRO A 67 -6.66 -1.68 -15.94
C PRO A 67 -7.67 -2.82 -15.86
N GLN A 68 -8.33 -3.11 -16.99
CA GLN A 68 -9.22 -4.27 -17.08
C GLN A 68 -8.44 -5.56 -16.74
N GLY A 69 -9.00 -6.39 -15.86
CA GLY A 69 -8.34 -7.61 -15.38
C GLY A 69 -7.33 -7.38 -14.23
N SER A 70 -7.18 -6.16 -13.74
CA SER A 70 -6.43 -5.89 -12.51
C SER A 70 -6.97 -6.75 -11.35
N PRO A 71 -6.11 -7.42 -10.57
CA PRO A 71 -6.54 -8.16 -9.38
C PRO A 71 -6.97 -7.22 -8.23
N TYR A 72 -6.75 -5.91 -8.39
CA TYR A 72 -7.01 -4.88 -7.40
C TYR A 72 -8.09 -3.91 -7.85
N PRO A 73 -8.92 -3.40 -6.92
CA PRO A 73 -10.04 -2.52 -7.26
C PRO A 73 -9.64 -1.07 -7.57
N VAL A 74 -8.37 -0.71 -7.31
CA VAL A 74 -7.74 0.59 -7.62
C VAL A 74 -6.45 0.35 -8.40
N LEU A 75 -5.95 1.36 -9.11
CA LEU A 75 -4.65 1.25 -9.78
C LEU A 75 -3.53 1.24 -8.73
N VAL A 76 -2.66 0.24 -8.75
CA VAL A 76 -1.53 0.15 -7.82
C VAL A 76 -0.23 0.24 -8.63
N SER A 77 0.59 1.24 -8.35
CA SER A 77 1.85 1.49 -9.04
C SER A 77 3.02 1.56 -8.06
N THR A 78 4.14 0.95 -8.45
CA THR A 78 5.43 1.11 -7.74
C THR A 78 6.14 2.41 -8.14
N MET A 79 5.72 3.08 -9.22
CA MET A 79 6.27 4.37 -9.64
C MET A 79 5.82 5.48 -8.69
N ASN A 80 6.65 6.51 -8.53
CA ASN A 80 6.31 7.70 -7.74
C ASN A 80 5.37 8.64 -8.50
N ASP A 81 5.44 8.62 -9.84
CA ASP A 81 4.59 9.34 -10.76
C ASP A 81 3.71 8.37 -11.59
N LEU A 82 2.80 8.93 -12.39
CA LEU A 82 1.91 8.15 -13.25
C LEU A 82 1.76 8.85 -14.62
N PRO A 83 2.65 8.57 -15.58
CA PRO A 83 2.61 9.19 -16.90
C PRO A 83 1.25 9.01 -17.59
N GLY A 84 0.76 10.09 -18.23
CA GLY A 84 -0.57 10.12 -18.84
C GLY A 84 -1.71 10.40 -17.85
N TYR A 85 -1.41 10.59 -16.57
CA TYR A 85 -2.36 10.98 -15.53
C TYR A 85 -1.86 12.20 -14.76
N ILE A 86 -2.80 12.90 -14.13
CA ILE A 86 -2.52 13.94 -13.14
C ILE A 86 -3.11 13.50 -11.79
N ALA A 87 -2.35 13.68 -10.71
CA ALA A 87 -2.84 13.47 -9.34
C ALA A 87 -3.60 14.74 -8.88
N GLU A 88 -4.90 14.61 -8.67
CA GLU A 88 -5.78 15.72 -8.29
C GLU A 88 -5.83 15.90 -6.76
N ASN A 89 -5.84 14.78 -6.02
CA ASN A 89 -5.87 14.77 -4.56
C ASN A 89 -4.89 13.73 -4.02
N VAL A 90 -4.20 14.09 -2.94
CA VAL A 90 -3.29 13.19 -2.19
C VAL A 90 -3.84 13.00 -0.79
N PHE A 91 -4.15 11.77 -0.41
CA PHE A 91 -4.72 11.41 0.89
C PHE A 91 -3.66 11.01 1.91
N GLY A 92 -2.42 10.78 1.46
CA GLY A 92 -1.32 10.35 2.30
C GLY A 92 -1.14 8.84 2.32
N GLU A 93 -0.56 8.33 3.39
CA GLU A 93 -0.20 6.93 3.53
C GLU A 93 -1.44 6.02 3.60
N VAL A 94 -1.35 4.90 2.89
CA VAL A 94 -2.20 3.73 3.10
C VAL A 94 -1.33 2.50 3.29
N PHE A 95 -1.79 1.57 4.11
CA PHE A 95 -1.05 0.34 4.40
C PHE A 95 -1.97 -0.86 4.58
N GLY A 96 -1.39 -2.05 4.50
CA GLY A 96 -2.04 -3.31 4.81
C GLY A 96 -1.00 -4.33 5.26
N LEU A 97 -1.29 -5.05 6.35
CA LEU A 97 -0.37 -6.01 6.94
C LEU A 97 -1.02 -7.37 7.08
N THR A 98 -0.21 -8.43 7.09
CA THR A 98 -0.62 -9.78 7.47
C THR A 98 0.54 -10.50 8.14
N VAL A 99 0.21 -11.37 9.10
CA VAL A 99 1.18 -12.22 9.79
C VAL A 99 0.77 -13.68 9.58
N ARG A 100 1.73 -14.52 9.21
CA ARG A 100 1.53 -15.97 9.04
C ARG A 100 2.49 -16.76 9.91
N SER A 101 1.96 -17.79 10.56
CA SER A 101 2.77 -18.76 11.29
C SER A 101 3.45 -19.72 10.30
N ARG A 102 4.78 -19.77 10.36
CA ARG A 102 5.61 -20.71 9.60
C ARG A 102 5.46 -22.14 10.11
N ASN A 103 5.02 -22.32 11.36
CA ASN A 103 4.83 -23.64 11.97
C ASN A 103 3.67 -24.43 11.35
N ILE A 104 2.72 -23.78 10.67
CA ILE A 104 1.67 -24.47 9.90
C ILE A 104 2.25 -25.13 8.63
N GLY A 105 3.42 -24.66 8.16
CA GLY A 105 4.20 -25.32 7.11
C GLY A 105 5.14 -26.42 7.61
N SER A 106 5.33 -26.57 8.93
CA SER A 106 6.27 -27.55 9.49
C SER A 106 5.85 -29.02 9.25
N ASN A 107 4.56 -29.27 9.03
CA ASN A 107 4.07 -30.60 8.64
C ASN A 107 4.38 -30.95 7.17
N PHE A 108 4.77 -29.97 6.33
CA PHE A 108 5.16 -30.21 4.93
C PHE A 108 6.67 -30.47 4.75
N THR A 109 7.49 -30.04 5.71
CA THR A 109 8.97 -30.17 5.67
C THR A 109 9.51 -31.60 5.68
N ALA A 110 8.69 -32.62 5.95
CA ALA A 110 9.18 -34.00 6.04
C ALA A 110 9.29 -34.73 4.68
N SER A 111 8.70 -34.20 3.60
CA SER A 111 8.45 -35.06 2.42
C SER A 111 9.22 -34.73 1.14
N PHE A 112 9.64 -33.50 0.83
CA PHE A 112 10.31 -33.25 -0.47
C PHE A 112 11.42 -32.19 -0.46
N ARG A 113 12.66 -32.67 -0.66
CA ARG A 113 13.76 -32.12 -1.48
C ARG A 113 14.16 -30.66 -1.27
N SER A 114 14.86 -30.39 -0.17
CA SER A 114 15.86 -29.30 -0.10
C SER A 114 17.28 -29.76 -0.49
N LEU A 115 17.47 -31.01 -0.92
CA LEU A 115 18.78 -31.59 -1.29
C LEU A 115 19.41 -31.00 -2.58
N GLY A 116 18.81 -29.96 -3.19
CA GLY A 116 19.29 -29.36 -4.44
C GLY A 116 19.32 -27.83 -4.49
N GLY A 117 19.09 -27.11 -3.37
CA GLY A 117 19.22 -25.65 -3.31
C GLY A 117 18.20 -24.83 -4.13
N GLY A 118 17.03 -25.41 -4.43
CA GLY A 118 15.96 -24.75 -5.18
C GLY A 118 14.93 -24.02 -4.31
N GLU A 119 13.95 -23.38 -4.99
CA GLU A 119 12.75 -22.79 -4.38
C GLU A 119 11.96 -23.84 -3.58
N VAL A 120 11.34 -23.42 -2.47
CA VAL A 120 10.39 -24.26 -1.72
C VAL A 120 8.96 -23.83 -2.05
N PRO A 121 8.24 -24.56 -2.91
CA PRO A 121 6.98 -24.10 -3.51
C PRO A 121 5.92 -23.70 -2.48
N GLU A 122 5.81 -24.42 -1.37
CA GLU A 122 4.83 -24.16 -0.32
C GLU A 122 5.11 -22.81 0.38
N TYR A 123 6.38 -22.49 0.62
CA TYR A 123 6.75 -21.19 1.19
C TYR A 123 6.53 -20.07 0.17
N THR A 124 6.84 -20.28 -1.11
CA THR A 124 6.56 -19.30 -2.16
C THR A 124 5.07 -19.02 -2.27
N GLN A 125 4.23 -20.06 -2.28
CA GLN A 125 2.79 -19.92 -2.33
C GLN A 125 2.28 -19.15 -1.09
N MET A 126 2.74 -19.53 0.10
CA MET A 126 2.37 -18.84 1.34
C MET A 126 2.74 -17.34 1.30
N LEU A 127 3.93 -17.01 0.79
CA LEU A 127 4.38 -15.62 0.66
C LEU A 127 3.56 -14.86 -0.40
N ALA A 128 3.24 -15.50 -1.53
CA ALA A 128 2.41 -14.90 -2.57
C ALA A 128 0.99 -14.59 -2.07
N GLU A 129 0.37 -15.52 -1.33
CA GLU A 129 -0.94 -15.32 -0.69
C GLU A 129 -0.88 -14.21 0.35
N SER A 130 0.16 -14.20 1.19
CA SER A 130 0.36 -13.16 2.20
C SER A 130 0.50 -11.79 1.58
N ARG A 131 1.28 -11.68 0.50
CA ARG A 131 1.41 -10.45 -0.28
C ARG A 131 0.06 -9.99 -0.83
N HIS A 132 -0.72 -10.89 -1.42
CA HIS A 132 -2.05 -10.55 -1.94
C HIS A 132 -2.97 -9.99 -0.85
N VAL A 133 -3.02 -10.64 0.32
CA VAL A 133 -3.81 -10.15 1.47
C VAL A 133 -3.36 -8.76 1.93
N ALA A 134 -2.05 -8.52 2.03
CA ALA A 134 -1.51 -7.23 2.43
C ALA A 134 -1.90 -6.12 1.44
N VAL A 135 -1.74 -6.34 0.13
CA VAL A 135 -2.17 -5.36 -0.90
C VAL A 135 -3.65 -5.11 -0.84
N MET A 136 -4.46 -6.16 -0.70
CA MET A 136 -5.91 -6.01 -0.68
C MET A 136 -6.37 -5.13 0.48
N ARG A 137 -5.78 -5.29 1.67
CA ARG A 137 -6.06 -4.44 2.83
C ARG A 137 -5.63 -2.97 2.59
N MET A 138 -4.47 -2.77 1.97
CA MET A 138 -4.01 -1.43 1.57
C MET A 138 -4.97 -0.78 0.55
N CYS A 139 -5.45 -1.53 -0.45
CA CYS A 139 -6.43 -1.08 -1.42
C CYS A 139 -7.77 -0.74 -0.77
N GLN A 140 -8.23 -1.52 0.20
CA GLN A 140 -9.45 -1.23 0.96
C GLN A 140 -9.34 0.09 1.72
N MET A 141 -8.20 0.35 2.38
CA MET A 141 -7.94 1.63 3.05
C MET A 141 -7.97 2.80 2.05
N ALA A 142 -7.35 2.64 0.87
CA ALA A 142 -7.40 3.66 -0.19
C ALA A 142 -8.82 3.94 -0.67
N GLN A 143 -9.64 2.90 -0.89
CA GLN A 143 -11.04 3.07 -1.29
C GLN A 143 -11.88 3.76 -0.21
N GLN A 144 -11.65 3.46 1.08
CA GLN A 144 -12.33 4.14 2.18
C GLN A 144 -12.01 5.65 2.23
N MET A 145 -10.82 6.03 1.77
CA MET A 145 -10.43 7.45 1.60
C MET A 145 -10.97 8.08 0.32
N GLY A 146 -11.62 7.31 -0.57
CA GLY A 146 -12.07 7.79 -1.88
C GLY A 146 -10.96 7.86 -2.94
N ALA A 147 -9.81 7.23 -2.71
CA ALA A 147 -8.74 7.16 -3.70
C ALA A 147 -9.05 6.14 -4.81
N ASN A 148 -8.58 6.44 -6.02
CA ASN A 148 -8.69 5.53 -7.18
C ASN A 148 -7.34 4.96 -7.63
N ALA A 149 -6.23 5.43 -7.04
CA ALA A 149 -4.91 4.88 -7.24
C ALA A 149 -4.03 4.93 -5.99
N ILE A 150 -3.00 4.09 -5.98
CA ILE A 150 -1.92 4.04 -4.99
C ILE A 150 -0.60 4.17 -5.75
N LEU A 151 0.21 5.18 -5.40
CA LEU A 151 1.54 5.40 -5.95
C LEU A 151 2.63 5.04 -4.95
N ALA A 152 3.86 4.92 -5.45
CA ALA A 152 5.04 4.59 -4.67
C ALA A 152 4.85 3.33 -3.80
N MET A 153 4.10 2.35 -4.32
CA MET A 153 3.80 1.13 -3.59
C MET A 153 5.06 0.34 -3.26
N ARG A 154 5.21 -0.10 -2.01
CA ARG A 154 6.33 -0.90 -1.50
C ARG A 154 5.82 -2.02 -0.59
N PHE A 155 6.68 -3.01 -0.36
CA PHE A 155 6.45 -4.01 0.67
C PHE A 155 7.69 -4.17 1.54
N ASP A 156 7.44 -4.52 2.80
CA ASP A 156 8.43 -5.07 3.70
C ASP A 156 7.98 -6.46 4.16
N CYS A 157 8.95 -7.37 4.25
CA CYS A 157 8.75 -8.71 4.79
C CYS A 157 9.69 -8.89 5.97
N ASN A 158 9.13 -9.05 7.16
CA ASN A 158 9.90 -9.19 8.38
C ASN A 158 9.63 -10.53 9.06
N GLU A 159 10.64 -11.07 9.70
CA GLU A 159 10.47 -12.22 10.57
C GLU A 159 10.07 -11.76 11.97
N ILE A 160 8.86 -12.13 12.41
CA ILE A 160 8.41 -11.90 13.79
C ILE A 160 8.68 -13.17 14.57
N ALA A 161 9.74 -13.15 15.37
CA ALA A 161 10.28 -14.35 16.03
C ALA A 161 10.64 -15.48 15.04
N GLN A 162 11.23 -16.57 15.54
CA GLN A 162 11.71 -17.67 14.70
C GLN A 162 10.59 -18.39 13.92
N THR A 163 9.31 -18.12 14.22
CA THR A 163 8.18 -18.93 13.77
C THR A 163 7.09 -18.15 13.04
N MET A 164 7.17 -16.83 12.92
CA MET A 164 6.19 -16.04 12.18
C MET A 164 6.84 -15.12 11.14
N SER A 165 6.13 -14.86 10.05
CA SER A 165 6.50 -13.89 9.03
C SER A 165 5.41 -12.85 8.91
N GLU A 166 5.81 -11.59 8.86
CA GLU A 166 4.98 -10.45 8.52
C GLU A 166 5.21 -10.07 7.06
N VAL A 167 4.14 -9.68 6.38
CA VAL A 167 4.18 -8.95 5.11
C VAL A 167 3.37 -7.67 5.28
N ALA A 168 4.04 -6.53 5.09
CA ALA A 168 3.45 -5.21 5.10
C ALA A 168 3.51 -4.62 3.69
N ALA A 169 2.40 -4.05 3.22
CA ALA A 169 2.26 -3.31 1.97
C ALA A 169 1.92 -1.85 2.32
N TYR A 170 2.55 -0.89 1.65
CA TYR A 170 2.25 0.53 1.87
C TYR A 170 2.48 1.36 0.60
N GLY A 171 1.88 2.54 0.57
CA GLY A 171 1.99 3.49 -0.53
C GLY A 171 1.25 4.79 -0.25
N THR A 172 1.12 5.65 -1.27
CA THR A 172 0.38 6.91 -1.17
C THR A 172 -0.94 6.81 -1.93
N ALA A 173 -2.05 7.00 -1.23
CA ALA A 173 -3.38 7.03 -1.83
C ALA A 173 -3.65 8.37 -2.51
N VAL A 174 -4.12 8.31 -3.76
CA VAL A 174 -4.38 9.48 -4.60
C VAL A 174 -5.66 9.31 -5.43
N VAL A 175 -6.26 10.44 -5.82
CA VAL A 175 -7.17 10.47 -6.98
C VAL A 175 -6.36 10.93 -8.19
N VAL A 176 -6.38 10.13 -9.25
CA VAL A 176 -5.79 10.46 -10.55
C VAL A 176 -6.84 10.58 -11.64
N ARG A 177 -6.59 11.47 -12.59
CA ARG A 177 -7.37 11.64 -13.81
C ARG A 177 -6.47 11.52 -15.04
N ARG A 178 -6.97 10.85 -16.08
CA ARG A 178 -6.26 10.74 -17.36
C ARG A 178 -6.12 12.12 -18.02
N ILE A 179 -4.94 12.42 -18.54
CA ILE A 179 -4.69 13.61 -19.35
C ILE A 179 -5.21 13.29 -20.76
N GLU A 180 -6.21 14.04 -21.23
CA GLU A 180 -6.69 13.93 -22.60
C GLU A 180 -5.66 14.56 -23.55
N PRO A 181 -5.29 13.89 -24.66
CA PRO A 181 -4.48 14.54 -25.67
C PRO A 181 -5.25 15.73 -26.27
N PRO A 182 -4.55 16.81 -26.71
CA PRO A 182 -5.20 17.92 -27.38
C PRO A 182 -6.01 17.41 -28.56
N ARG A 183 -7.27 17.84 -28.67
CA ARG A 183 -8.09 17.53 -29.85
C ARG A 183 -7.39 18.15 -31.06
N PRO A 184 -7.27 17.44 -32.21
CA PRO A 184 -6.79 18.07 -33.43
C PRO A 184 -7.66 19.30 -33.70
N THR A 185 -7.03 20.47 -33.82
CA THR A 185 -7.72 21.67 -34.29
C THR A 185 -8.17 21.38 -35.71
N ASP A 186 -9.47 21.48 -35.97
CA ASP A 186 -10.00 21.42 -37.32
C ASP A 186 -9.43 22.63 -38.07
N THR A 187 -8.42 22.38 -38.91
CA THR A 187 -7.83 23.41 -39.77
C THR A 187 -8.47 23.39 -41.16
N THR A 188 -9.73 22.99 -41.26
CA THR A 188 -10.50 23.29 -42.47
C THR A 188 -10.54 24.81 -42.61
N PRO A 189 -9.95 25.40 -43.67
CA PRO A 189 -10.13 26.82 -43.94
C PRO A 189 -11.63 27.04 -44.11
N ASP A 190 -12.20 28.03 -43.42
CA ASP A 190 -13.58 28.43 -43.63
C ASP A 190 -13.74 28.73 -45.14
N GLU A 191 -14.47 27.89 -45.88
CA GLU A 191 -14.72 28.06 -47.33
C GLU A 191 -15.49 29.37 -47.64
N ASP A 192 -15.93 30.07 -46.60
CA ASP A 192 -16.68 31.33 -46.69
C ASP A 192 -15.81 32.54 -47.04
N ASP A 193 -14.48 32.48 -46.88
CA ASP A 193 -13.57 33.60 -47.23
C ASP A 193 -13.20 33.64 -48.73
N ALA A 194 -13.61 32.65 -49.52
CA ALA A 194 -13.18 32.50 -50.92
C ALA A 194 -14.10 33.18 -51.97
N ASN A 195 -15.19 33.85 -51.55
CA ASN A 195 -16.20 34.37 -52.50
C ASN A 195 -16.49 35.88 -52.39
N ASP A 196 -15.61 36.68 -51.78
CA ASP A 196 -15.73 38.15 -51.73
C ASP A 196 -14.67 38.86 -52.60
N SER A 197 -14.51 38.44 -53.86
CA SER A 197 -13.60 39.09 -54.83
C SER A 197 -14.24 39.29 -56.19
#